data_AF-A0A6J4UBP9-F1
#
_entry.id   AF-A0A6J4UBP9-F1
#
_cell.length_a   1.000
_cell.length_b   1.000
_cell.length_c   1.000
_cell.angle_alpha   90.00
_cell.angle_beta   90.00
_cell.angle_gamma   90.00
#
_symmetry.space_group_name_H-M   'P 1'
#
loop_
_entity.id
_entity.type
_entity.pdbx_description
1 polymer ?
#
loop_
_entity_poly.entity_id
_entity_poly.type
_entity_poly.pdbx_seq_one_letter_code
_entity_poly.pdbx_strand_id
1 'polypeptide(L)' 'MDDSMVVPDEVRVEVLRRLAEQAMSDPSFRAQARDDLDAALVAHGYELNERELTLVRRFRESLADAGVDLDLVAEARAE' A
#
# COMPACT_ATOMS: atom_id res chain seq x y z
N MET A 1 25.65 14.22 21.35
CA MET A 1 25.33 12.78 21.42
C MET A 1 24.07 12.62 20.63
N ASP A 2 24.24 12.34 19.35
CA ASP A 2 23.17 12.00 18.41
C ASP A 2 22.68 10.60 18.77
N ASP A 3 21.69 10.53 19.66
CA ASP A 3 20.89 9.34 19.82
C ASP A 3 19.61 9.58 19.03
N SER A 4 19.69 9.22 17.75
CA SER A 4 18.54 9.03 16.88
C SER A 4 17.64 8.01 17.58
N MET A 5 16.62 8.50 18.30
CA MET A 5 15.51 7.70 18.77
C MET A 5 14.86 7.09 17.52
N VAL A 6 15.32 5.89 17.16
CA VAL A 6 14.60 5.02 16.26
C VAL A 6 13.27 4.77 16.96
N VAL A 7 12.21 5.40 16.48
CA VAL A 7 10.83 5.12 16.88
C VAL A 7 10.36 3.97 16.00
N PRO A 8 10.44 2.69 16.43
CA PRO A 8 9.98 1.55 15.63
C PRO A 8 8.45 1.52 15.42
N ASP A 9 7.73 2.50 15.98
CA ASP A 9 6.27 2.61 16.01
C ASP A 9 5.74 3.81 15.21
N GLU A 10 6.62 4.52 14.50
CA GLU A 10 6.22 5.59 13.61
C GLU A 10 5.89 5.03 12.22
N VAL A 11 4.72 5.41 11.70
CA VAL A 11 4.26 5.00 10.38
C VAL A 11 5.21 5.57 9.33
N ARG A 12 5.88 4.72 8.55
CA ARG A 12 6.83 5.18 7.53
C ARG A 12 6.06 5.63 6.30
N VAL A 13 5.76 6.92 6.25
CA VAL A 13 5.01 7.55 5.14
C VAL A 13 5.68 7.28 3.79
N GLU A 14 7.02 7.22 3.72
CA GLU A 14 7.74 6.90 2.49
C GLU A 14 7.47 5.49 1.97
N VAL A 15 7.35 4.50 2.87
CA VAL A 15 7.03 3.12 2.51
C VAL A 15 5.60 3.03 2.00
N LEU A 16 4.66 3.68 2.69
CA LEU A 16 3.26 3.75 2.26
C LEU A 16 3.11 4.45 0.91
N ARG A 17 3.88 5.51 0.66
CA ARG A 17 3.87 6.21 -0.62
C ARG A 17 4.36 5.30 -1.75
N ARG A 18 5.51 4.64 -1.57
CA ARG A 18 6.03 3.68 -2.56
C ARG A 18 5.07 2.54 -2.81
N LEU A 19 4.43 2.03 -1.77
CA LEU A 19 3.41 1.00 -1.88
C LEU A 19 2.20 1.48 -2.71
N ALA A 20 1.71 2.70 -2.47
CA ALA A 20 0.64 3.28 -3.26
C ALA A 20 1.05 3.51 -4.72
N GLU A 21 2.25 4.03 -4.97
CA GLU A 21 2.81 4.21 -6.31
C GLU A 21 2.93 2.86 -7.05
N GLN A 22 3.41 1.81 -6.36
CA GLN A 22 3.51 0.47 -6.91
C GLN A 22 2.11 -0.13 -7.19
N ALA A 23 1.13 0.06 -6.30
CA ALA A 23 -0.24 -0.40 -6.55
C ALA A 23 -0.91 0.29 -7.74
N MET A 24 -0.52 1.53 -8.05
CA MET A 24 -1.00 2.25 -9.23
C MET A 24 -0.29 1.81 -10.52
N SER A 25 1.01 1.51 -10.45
CA SER A 25 1.82 1.20 -11.64
C SER A 25 1.96 -0.30 -11.94
N ASP A 26 1.76 -1.17 -10.94
CA ASP A 26 1.94 -2.62 -11.05
C ASP A 26 0.58 -3.32 -10.89
N PRO A 27 -0.06 -3.70 -12.01
CA PRO A 27 -1.35 -4.39 -11.97
C PRO A 27 -1.25 -5.78 -11.34
N SER A 28 -0.07 -6.42 -11.36
CA SER A 28 0.14 -7.74 -10.73
C SER A 28 0.15 -7.61 -9.22
N PHE A 29 0.85 -6.60 -8.70
CA PHE A 29 0.81 -6.27 -7.26
C PHE A 29 -0.61 -5.97 -6.81
N ARG A 30 -1.36 -5.16 -7.58
CA ARG A 30 -2.76 -4.84 -7.28
C ARG A 30 -3.64 -6.08 -7.23
N ALA A 31 -3.54 -6.96 -8.24
CA ALA A 31 -4.34 -8.18 -8.30
C ALA A 31 -4.06 -9.10 -7.12
N GLN A 32 -2.78 -9.27 -6.77
CA GLN A 32 -2.38 -10.07 -5.62
C GLN A 32 -2.82 -9.42 -4.30
N ALA A 33 -2.63 -8.11 -4.13
CA ALA A 33 -3.02 -7.38 -2.93
C ALA A 33 -4.55 -7.32 -2.70
N ARG A 34 -5.34 -7.48 -3.77
CA ARG A 34 -6.81 -7.62 -3.68
C ARG A 34 -7.18 -8.92 -2.98
N ASP A 35 -6.54 -10.02 -3.36
CA ASP A 35 -6.77 -11.35 -2.80
C ASP A 35 -6.11 -11.47 -1.41
N ASP A 36 -4.81 -11.23 -1.36
CA ASP A 36 -3.99 -11.31 -0.15
C ASP A 36 -2.93 -10.19 -0.12
N LEU A 37 -3.27 -9.12 0.60
CA LEU A 37 -2.39 -7.98 0.82
C LEU A 37 -1.11 -8.38 1.57
N ASP A 38 -1.19 -9.28 2.54
CA ASP A 38 -0.05 -9.66 3.37
C ASP A 38 0.97 -10.44 2.54
N ALA A 39 0.48 -11.39 1.74
CA ALA A 39 1.32 -12.13 0.80
C ALA A 39 1.95 -11.21 -0.26
N ALA A 40 1.21 -10.21 -0.77
CA ALA A 40 1.75 -9.23 -1.73
C ALA A 40 2.87 -8.37 -1.10
N LEU A 41 2.69 -7.93 0.14
CA LEU A 41 3.70 -7.17 0.88
C LEU A 41 4.99 -7.98 1.02
N VAL A 42 4.89 -9.21 1.53
CA VAL A 42 6.03 -10.11 1.73
C VAL A 42 6.72 -10.44 0.40
N ALA A 43 5.95 -10.74 -0.66
CA ALA A 43 6.50 -11.07 -1.98
C ALA A 43 7.31 -9.91 -2.60
N HIS A 44 6.96 -8.67 -2.28
CA HIS A 44 7.65 -7.48 -2.77
C HIS A 44 8.65 -6.90 -1.75
N GLY A 45 8.89 -7.57 -0.62
CA GLY A 45 9.86 -7.17 0.40
C GLY A 45 9.41 -5.99 1.27
N TYR A 46 8.11 -5.73 1.35
CA TYR A 46 7.55 -4.74 2.27
C TYR A 46 7.30 -5.37 3.64
N GLU A 47 8.15 -5.05 4.61
CA GLU A 47 7.94 -5.41 6.01
C GLU A 47 7.18 -4.28 6.71
N LEU A 48 5.84 -4.28 6.63
CA LEU A 48 5.01 -3.29 7.34
C LEU A 48 4.80 -3.70 8.80
N ASN A 49 4.75 -2.71 9.69
CA ASN A 49 4.31 -2.88 11.07
C ASN A 49 2.78 -2.87 11.18
N GLU A 50 2.25 -3.25 12.34
CA GLU A 50 0.81 -3.38 12.57
C GLU A 50 0.03 -2.07 12.30
N ARG A 51 0.63 -0.91 12.57
CA ARG A 51 0.01 0.40 12.32
C ARG A 51 -0.09 0.71 10.83
N GLU A 52 0.98 0.46 10.08
CA GLU A 52 1.02 0.63 8.64
C GLU A 52 0.02 -0.32 7.97
N LEU A 53 -0.01 -1.59 8.39
CA LEU A 53 -0.99 -2.57 7.92
C LEU A 53 -2.43 -2.12 8.19
N THR A 54 -2.71 -1.56 9.36
CA THR A 54 -4.02 -1.01 9.71
C THR A 54 -4.42 0.14 8.78
N LEU A 55 -3.48 1.03 8.46
CA LEU A 55 -3.73 2.15 7.53
C LEU A 55 -3.97 1.65 6.11
N VAL A 56 -3.17 0.70 5.61
CA VAL A 56 -3.34 0.14 4.25
C VAL A 56 -4.67 -0.60 4.14
N ARG A 57 -5.06 -1.37 5.17
CA ARG A 57 -6.37 -2.04 5.22
C ARG A 57 -7.51 -1.04 5.19
N ARG A 58 -7.45 0.03 6.01
CA ARG A 58 -8.46 1.10 5.99
C ARG A 58 -8.50 1.82 4.64
N PHE A 59 -7.35 2.09 4.04
CA PHE A 59 -7.28 2.74 2.73
C PHE A 59 -7.95 1.87 1.65
N ARG A 60 -7.68 0.55 1.68
CA ARG A 60 -8.34 -0.42 0.80
C ARG A 60 -9.85 -0.46 1.02
N GLU A 61 -10.32 -0.47 2.27
CA GLU A 61 -11.75 -0.41 2.58
C GLU A 61 -12.37 0.89 2.06
N SER A 62 -11.72 2.04 2.25
CA SER A 62 -12.20 3.32 1.71
C SER A 62 -12.24 3.37 0.19
N LEU A 63 -11.26 2.74 -0.50
CA LEU A 63 -11.27 2.64 -1.97
C LEU A 63 -12.42 1.76 -2.46
N ALA A 64 -12.64 0.63 -1.81
CA ALA A 64 -13.77 -0.26 -2.11
C ALA A 64 -15.12 0.42 -1.87
N ASP A 65 -15.25 1.17 -0.77
CA ASP A 65 -16.45 1.94 -0.42
C ASP A 65 -16.71 3.07 -1.42
N ALA A 66 -15.66 3.75 -1.88
CA ALA A 66 -15.75 4.79 -2.90
C ALA A 66 -16.01 4.24 -4.32
N GLY A 67 -16.10 2.92 -4.50
CA GLY A 67 -16.21 2.29 -5.83
C GLY A 67 -14.98 2.50 -6.71
N VAL A 68 -13.86 2.96 -6.12
CA VAL A 68 -12.57 3.06 -6.78
C VAL A 68 -11.96 1.67 -6.72
N ASP A 69 -12.39 0.83 -7.65
CA ASP A 69 -11.66 -0.37 -7.94
C ASP A 69 -10.26 0.07 -8.39
N LEU A 70 -9.20 -0.37 -7.71
CA LEU A 70 -7.82 0.01 -8.05
C LEU A 70 -7.52 -0.28 -9.54
N ASP A 71 -8.37 -1.08 -10.23
CA ASP A 71 -8.47 -1.26 -11.67
C ASP A 71 -8.52 0.04 -12.50
N LEU A 72 -9.29 1.03 -12.05
CA LEU A 72 -9.62 2.23 -12.83
C LEU A 72 -8.46 3.21 -13.08
N VAL A 73 -7.33 3.07 -12.39
CA VAL A 73 -6.19 3.99 -12.60
C VAL A 73 -5.36 3.60 -13.84
N ALA A 74 -5.56 2.40 -14.40
CA ALA A 74 -4.90 1.98 -15.63
C ALA A 74 -5.58 2.51 -16.90
N GLU A 75 -6.86 2.91 -16.84
CA GLU A 75 -7.66 3.27 -18.02
C GLU A 75 -8.00 4.77 -18.14
N ALA A 76 -7.39 5.66 -17.35
CA ALA A 76 -7.58 7.11 -17.48
C ALA A 76 -6.63 7.79 -18.50
N ARG A 77 -6.09 7.03 -19.47
CA ARG A 77 -5.38 7.57 -20.64
C ARG A 77 -5.79 6.83 -21.92
N ALA A 78 -7.06 6.94 -22.27
CA ALA A 78 -7.54 6.68 -23.62
C ALA A 78 -8.81 7.50 -23.89
N GLU A 79 -8.68 8.83 -24.00
CA GLU A 79 -9.51 9.62 -24.91
C GLU A 79 -8.77 10.89 -25.35
#